data_AF-A0A2E0A4Y0-F1
#
_entry.id   AF-A0A2E0A4Y0-F1
#
_cell.length_a   1.000
_cell.length_b   1.000
_cell.length_c   1.000
_cell.angle_alpha   90.00
_cell.angle_beta   90.00
_cell.angle_gamma   90.00
#
_symmetry.space_group_name_H-M   'P 1'
#
loop_
_entity.id
_entity.type
_entity.pdbx_description
1 polymer ?
#
loop_
_entity_poly.entity_id
_entity_poly.type
_entity_poly.pdbx_seq_one_letter_code
_entity_poly.pdbx_strand_id
1 'polypeptide(L)'
;MGQTKKRNYDRYTLAFKIQAVKLANHPEVRSKDVAESLGIHPVMLYRWQMEHRRGELRENKHMKKEAPSPKRRPDRTDPVKEAEDKLAAAEKRIKKLERELENRNDEIELLKKAERFFQRKK
;
A
#
# COMPACT_ATOMS: atom_id res chain seq x y z
N MET A 1 34.79 32.19 21.03
CA MET A 1 33.89 31.31 21.81
C MET A 1 32.91 30.66 20.86
N GLY A 2 33.12 29.38 20.51
CA GLY A 2 32.32 28.68 19.50
C GLY A 2 30.88 28.47 19.98
N GLN A 3 29.90 28.87 19.16
CA GLN A 3 28.48 28.69 19.45
C GLN A 3 28.17 27.19 19.55
N THR A 4 27.94 26.68 20.76
CA THR A 4 27.42 25.32 20.95
C THR A 4 25.94 25.34 20.58
N LYS A 5 25.65 25.14 19.29
CA LYS A 5 24.29 25.05 18.75
C LYS A 5 23.49 24.07 19.62
N LYS A 6 22.47 24.57 20.32
CA LYS A 6 21.63 23.75 21.21
C LYS A 6 21.16 22.52 20.44
N ARG A 7 21.49 21.34 20.97
CA ARG A 7 21.24 20.05 20.35
C ARG A 7 19.74 19.76 20.46
N ASN A 8 19.04 19.85 19.33
CA ASN A 8 17.59 19.68 19.22
C ASN A 8 17.18 18.20 19.37
N TYR A 9 17.47 17.60 20.52
CA TYR A 9 17.20 16.18 20.78
C TYR A 9 15.69 15.86 20.84
N ASP A 10 14.88 16.82 21.27
CA ASP A 10 13.44 16.64 21.50
C ASP A 10 12.57 16.92 20.25
N ARG A 11 13.20 17.30 19.12
CA ARG A 11 12.49 17.65 17.89
C ARG A 11 11.98 16.44 17.12
N TYR A 12 12.56 15.26 17.33
CA TYR A 12 12.29 14.07 16.51
C TYR A 12 11.26 13.15 17.14
N THR A 13 10.22 12.80 16.38
CA THR A 13 9.16 11.86 16.78
C THR A 13 9.67 10.42 16.86
N LEU A 14 8.92 9.54 17.54
CA LEU A 14 9.35 8.16 17.78
C LEU A 14 9.37 7.40 16.46
N ALA A 15 8.33 7.60 15.66
CA ALA A 15 8.22 7.08 14.31
C ALA A 15 9.44 7.48 13.45
N PHE A 16 9.87 8.74 13.53
CA PHE A 16 11.05 9.22 12.81
C PHE A 16 12.32 8.50 13.26
N LYS A 17 12.56 8.37 14.57
CA LYS A 17 13.74 7.66 15.11
C LYS A 17 13.76 6.19 14.69
N ILE A 18 12.62 5.51 14.77
CA ILE A 18 12.48 4.10 14.36
C ILE A 18 12.78 3.96 12.87
N GLN A 19 12.22 4.83 12.02
CA GLN A 19 12.45 4.78 10.58
C GLN A 19 13.92 5.03 10.24
N ALA A 20 14.55 6.01 10.88
CA ALA A 20 15.97 6.30 10.70
C ALA A 20 16.85 5.10 11.10
N VAL A 21 16.54 4.43 12.21
CA VAL A 21 17.26 3.23 12.67
C VAL A 21 17.05 2.05 11.71
N LYS A 22 15.85 1.84 11.19
CA LYS A 22 15.57 0.80 10.19
C LYS A 22 16.40 1.01 8.93
N LEU A 23 16.47 2.25 8.43
CA LEU A 23 17.29 2.61 7.27
C LEU A 23 18.79 2.40 7.55
N ALA A 24 19.24 2.75 8.76
CA ALA A 24 20.65 2.61 9.15
C ALA A 24 21.09 1.17 9.45
N ASN A 25 20.15 0.25 9.68
CA ASN A 25 20.44 -1.18 9.88
C ASN A 25 20.46 -1.96 8.56
N HIS A 26 20.21 -1.30 7.42
CA HIS A 26 20.28 -1.94 6.12
C HIS A 26 21.75 -2.30 5.77
N PRO A 27 22.05 -3.54 5.35
CA PRO A 27 23.43 -4.02 5.16
C PRO A 27 24.21 -3.23 4.09
N GLU A 28 23.51 -2.67 3.10
CA GLU A 28 24.12 -1.93 1.99
C GLU A 28 24.26 -0.43 2.24
N VAL A 29 23.79 0.08 3.40
CA VAL A 29 23.70 1.51 3.65
C VAL A 29 24.56 1.91 4.84
N ARG A 30 25.44 2.91 4.65
CA ARG A 30 26.25 3.44 5.75
C ARG A 30 25.43 4.39 6.60
N SER A 31 25.48 4.24 7.93
CA SER A 31 24.79 5.12 8.88
C SER A 31 25.14 6.60 8.70
N LYS A 32 26.37 6.93 8.26
CA LYS A 32 26.78 8.32 7.99
C LYS A 32 25.97 8.95 6.85
N ASP A 33 25.74 8.20 5.78
CA ASP A 33 25.05 8.67 4.59
C ASP A 33 23.54 8.83 4.87
N VAL A 34 22.95 7.93 5.68
CA VAL A 34 21.57 8.06 6.17
C VAL A 34 21.41 9.32 7.03
N ALA A 35 22.37 9.58 7.92
CA ALA A 35 22.33 10.75 8.78
C ALA A 35 22.41 12.06 7.97
N GLU A 36 23.29 12.10 6.96
CA GLU A 36 23.43 13.25 6.05
C GLU A 36 22.15 13.48 5.24
N SER A 37 21.58 12.42 4.66
CA SER A 37 20.31 12.48 3.91
C SER A 37 19.13 12.95 4.77
N LEU A 38 19.06 12.50 6.03
CA LEU A 38 18.04 12.93 6.99
C LEU A 38 18.33 14.29 7.64
N GLY A 39 19.48 14.92 7.35
CA GLY A 39 19.90 16.18 7.95
C GLY A 39 20.14 16.10 9.48
N ILE A 40 20.43 14.90 9.99
CA ILE A 40 20.67 14.64 11.42
C ILE A 40 22.16 14.42 11.68
N HIS A 41 22.59 14.72 12.91
CA HIS A 41 23.98 14.47 13.29
C HIS A 41 24.25 12.95 13.42
N PRO A 42 25.30 12.38 12.78
CA PRO A 42 25.56 10.93 12.78
C PRO A 42 25.61 10.28 14.17
N VAL A 43 26.21 10.97 15.16
CA VAL A 43 26.25 10.53 16.57
C VAL A 43 24.84 10.30 17.16
N MET A 44 23.82 11.06 16.75
CA MET A 44 22.45 10.82 17.21
C MET A 44 21.88 9.52 16.65
N LEU A 45 22.16 9.23 15.38
CA LEU A 45 21.69 8.01 14.72
C LEU A 45 22.32 6.77 15.36
N TYR A 46 23.63 6.82 15.65
CA TYR A 46 24.30 5.76 16.42
C TYR A 46 23.68 5.57 17.81
N ARG A 47 23.38 6.67 18.51
CA ARG A 47 22.71 6.60 19.81
C ARG A 47 21.33 5.94 19.71
N TRP A 48 20.54 6.29 18.70
CA TRP A 48 19.23 5.65 18.47
C TRP A 48 19.35 4.17 18.08
N GLN A 49 20.36 3.78 17.30
CA GLN A 49 20.64 2.36 17.02
C GLN A 49 20.92 1.58 18.30
N MET A 50 21.68 2.17 19.24
CA MET A 50 21.96 1.57 20.53
C MET A 50 20.71 1.49 21.42
N GLU A 51 19.94 2.57 21.52
CA GLU A 51 18.66 2.62 22.26
C GLU A 51 17.65 1.61 21.68
N HIS A 52 17.61 1.43 20.36
CA HIS A 52 16.77 0.44 19.69
C HIS A 52 17.22 -0.99 19.97
N ARG A 53 18.54 -1.28 19.96
CA ARG A 53 19.07 -2.60 20.33
C ARG A 53 18.80 -2.96 21.80
N ARG A 54 18.75 -1.96 22.68
CA ARG A 54 18.43 -2.13 24.12
C ARG A 54 16.93 -2.16 24.42
N GLY A 55 16.07 -1.86 23.44
CA GLY A 55 14.61 -1.77 23.66
C GLY A 55 14.17 -0.53 24.46
N GLU A 56 15.06 0.46 24.62
CA GLU A 56 14.83 1.68 25.42
C GLU A 56 14.29 2.84 24.59
N LEU A 57 14.13 2.65 23.26
CA LEU A 57 13.63 3.68 22.37
C LEU A 57 12.13 3.93 22.62
N ARG A 58 11.83 4.80 23.59
CA ARG A 58 10.47 5.17 24.01
C ARG A 58 10.10 6.57 23.53
N GLU A 59 8.79 6.84 23.44
CA GLU A 59 8.31 8.20 23.21
C GLU A 59 8.58 9.06 24.45
N ASN A 60 9.36 10.14 24.29
CA ASN A 60 9.54 11.15 25.33
C ASN A 60 8.29 12.04 25.37
N LYS A 61 7.86 12.42 26.58
CA LYS A 61 6.72 13.34 26.81
C LYS A 61 6.87 14.70 26.09
N HIS A 62 8.10 15.09 25.75
CA HIS A 62 8.42 16.34 25.07
C HIS A 62 8.45 16.24 23.53
N MET A 63 8.23 15.05 22.96
CA MET A 63 8.19 14.90 21.51
C MET A 63 6.89 15.50 20.98
N LYS A 64 7.01 16.63 20.26
CA LYS A 64 5.89 17.23 19.56
C LYS A 64 5.40 16.23 18.52
N LYS A 65 4.24 15.62 18.78
CA LYS A 65 3.50 14.87 17.75
C LYS A 65 3.08 15.92 16.73
N GLU A 66 3.63 15.84 15.52
CA GLU A 66 3.10 16.63 14.41
C GLU A 66 1.61 16.31 14.30
N ALA A 67 0.77 17.35 14.24
CA ALA A 67 -0.65 17.16 14.05
C ALA A 67 -0.82 16.31 12.78
N PRO A 68 -1.62 15.22 12.82
CA PRO A 68 -1.86 14.43 11.62
C PRO A 68 -2.33 15.37 10.53
N SER A 69 -1.69 15.31 9.35
CA SER A 69 -2.10 16.10 8.20
C SER A 69 -3.61 15.98 8.03
N PRO A 70 -4.34 17.07 7.75
CA PRO A 70 -5.79 17.04 7.65
C PRO A 70 -6.19 15.88 6.73
N LYS A 71 -7.04 14.99 7.25
CA LYS A 71 -7.52 13.80 6.53
C LYS A 71 -7.90 14.24 5.12
N ARG A 72 -7.36 13.55 4.10
CA ARG A 72 -7.70 13.81 2.70
C ARG A 72 -9.22 13.88 2.58
N ARG A 73 -9.72 14.91 1.87
CA ARG A 73 -11.16 15.12 1.69
C ARG A 73 -11.81 13.80 1.21
N PRO A 74 -12.96 13.38 1.78
CA PRO A 74 -13.62 12.12 1.43
C PRO A 74 -14.09 12.05 -0.03
N ASP A 75 -14.06 13.17 -0.74
CA ASP A 75 -14.58 13.36 -2.10
C ASP A 75 -13.63 12.90 -3.22
N ARG A 76 -12.39 12.53 -2.90
CA ARG A 76 -11.48 11.96 -3.90
C ARG A 76 -11.60 10.44 -3.87
N THR A 77 -12.61 9.91 -4.56
CA THR A 77 -12.68 8.48 -4.88
C THR A 77 -11.34 8.07 -5.48
N ASP A 78 -10.68 7.09 -4.86
CA ASP A 78 -9.41 6.59 -5.38
C ASP A 78 -9.67 6.03 -6.79
N PRO A 79 -9.01 6.52 -7.85
CA PRO A 79 -9.27 6.08 -9.22
C PRO A 79 -9.05 4.57 -9.42
N VAL A 80 -8.27 3.97 -8.51
CA VAL A 80 -8.05 2.51 -8.43
C VAL A 80 -9.33 1.77 -8.05
N LYS A 81 -10.09 2.27 -7.07
CA LYS A 81 -11.34 1.63 -6.64
C LYS A 81 -12.42 1.70 -7.72
N GLU A 82 -12.53 2.84 -8.40
CA GLU A 82 -13.46 2.96 -9.53
C GLU A 82 -13.12 2.00 -10.67
N ALA A 83 -11.83 1.77 -10.92
CA ALA A 83 -11.38 0.80 -11.92
C ALA A 83 -11.72 -0.64 -11.49
N GLU A 84 -11.52 -0.98 -10.22
CA GLU A 84 -11.90 -2.28 -9.64
C GLU A 84 -13.40 -2.54 -9.76
N ASP A 85 -14.24 -1.55 -9.41
CA ASP A 85 -15.70 -1.68 -9.50
C ASP A 85 -16.17 -1.86 -10.96
N LYS A 86 -15.57 -1.13 -11.90
CA LYS A 86 -15.84 -1.28 -13.34
C LYS A 86 -15.41 -2.63 -13.87
N LEU A 87 -14.26 -3.14 -13.44
CA LEU A 87 -13.77 -4.46 -13.81
C LEU A 87 -14.74 -5.54 -13.31
N ALA A 88 -15.14 -5.47 -12.04
CA ALA A 88 -16.10 -6.40 -11.45
C ALA A 88 -17.47 -6.36 -12.16
N ALA A 89 -17.92 -5.19 -12.59
CA ALA A 89 -19.14 -5.05 -13.37
C ALA A 89 -19.01 -5.68 -14.77
N ALA A 90 -17.86 -5.50 -15.44
CA ALA A 90 -17.59 -6.08 -16.75
C ALA A 90 -17.51 -7.62 -16.70
N GLU A 91 -16.83 -8.18 -15.70
CA GLU A 91 -16.74 -9.64 -15.49
C GLU A 91 -18.11 -10.28 -15.29
N LYS A 92 -18.98 -9.66 -14.48
CA LYS A 92 -20.37 -10.12 -14.31
C LYS A 92 -21.16 -10.11 -15.61
N ARG A 93 -20.94 -9.09 -16.46
CA ARG A 93 -21.61 -8.97 -17.76
C ARG A 93 -21.14 -10.06 -18.73
N ILE A 94 -19.83 -10.32 -18.79
CA ILE A 94 -19.24 -11.39 -19.60
C ILE A 94 -19.84 -12.74 -19.20
N LYS A 95 -19.80 -13.07 -17.90
CA LYS A 95 -20.34 -14.34 -17.39
C LYS A 95 -21.82 -14.54 -17.73
N LYS A 96 -22.62 -13.46 -17.71
CA LYS A 96 -24.04 -13.52 -18.09
C LYS A 96 -24.21 -13.82 -19.58
N LEU A 97 -23.44 -13.15 -20.44
CA LEU A 97 -23.51 -13.33 -21.89
C LEU A 97 -23.04 -14.73 -22.30
N GLU A 98 -21.98 -15.25 -21.69
CA GLU A 98 -21.52 -16.62 -21.92
C GLU A 98 -22.62 -17.64 -21.62
N ARG A 99 -23.31 -17.49 -20.50
CA ARG A 99 -24.44 -18.36 -20.15
C ARG A 99 -25.61 -18.26 -21.13
N GLU A 100 -25.89 -17.05 -21.64
CA GLU A 100 -26.92 -16.86 -22.67
C GLU A 100 -26.53 -17.50 -24.01
N LEU A 101 -25.25 -17.46 -24.38
CA LEU A 101 -24.73 -18.12 -25.58
C LEU A 101 -24.81 -19.65 -25.46
N GLU A 102 -24.45 -20.20 -24.30
CA GLU A 102 -24.55 -21.63 -24.02
C GLU A 102 -26.00 -22.12 -24.16
N ASN A 103 -26.95 -21.46 -23.50
CA ASN A 103 -28.36 -21.80 -23.60
C ASN A 103 -28.89 -21.76 -25.05
N ARG A 104 -28.48 -20.75 -25.83
CA ARG A 104 -28.88 -20.64 -27.25
C ARG A 104 -28.27 -21.73 -28.10
N ASN A 105 -27.04 -22.13 -27.83
CA ASN A 105 -26.40 -23.24 -28.54
C ASN A 105 -27.12 -24.55 -28.26
N ASP A 106 -27.50 -24.82 -27.02
CA ASP A 106 -28.28 -26.00 -26.65
C ASP A 106 -29.64 -26.03 -27.37
N GLU A 107 -30.32 -24.89 -27.47
CA GLU A 107 -31.58 -24.77 -28.21
C GLU A 107 -31.38 -25.06 -29.70
N ILE A 108 -30.33 -24.52 -30.31
CA ILE A 108 -29.98 -24.80 -31.71
C ILE A 108 -29.69 -26.29 -31.92
N GLU A 109 -28.97 -26.93 -31.00
CA GLU A 109 -28.70 -28.38 -31.08
C GLU A 109 -29.96 -29.22 -30.97
N LEU A 110 -30.87 -28.86 -30.04
CA LEU A 110 -32.15 -29.52 -29.88
C LEU A 110 -33.01 -29.38 -31.14
N LEU A 111 -33.10 -28.17 -31.71
CA LEU A 111 -33.86 -27.91 -32.94
C LEU A 111 -33.28 -28.67 -34.12
N LYS A 112 -31.95 -28.66 -34.32
CA LYS A 112 -31.29 -29.45 -35.37
C LYS A 112 -31.56 -30.95 -35.22
N LYS A 113 -31.55 -31.45 -33.99
CA LYS A 113 -31.87 -32.85 -33.70
C LYS A 113 -33.34 -33.14 -34.04
N ALA A 114 -34.27 -32.27 -33.64
CA ALA A 114 -35.68 -32.39 -33.97
C ALA A 114 -35.93 -32.37 -35.48
N GLU A 115 -35.34 -31.43 -36.22
CA GLU A 115 -35.40 -31.38 -37.68
C GLU A 115 -34.94 -32.68 -38.33
N ARG A 116 -33.82 -33.27 -37.87
CA ARG A 116 -33.34 -34.58 -38.37
C ARG A 116 -34.34 -35.70 -38.11
N PHE A 117 -34.98 -35.71 -36.93
CA PHE A 117 -36.03 -36.69 -36.62
C PHE A 117 -37.26 -36.52 -37.50
N PHE A 118 -37.70 -35.29 -37.76
CA PHE A 118 -38.86 -35.02 -38.62
C PHE A 118 -38.58 -35.27 -40.11
N GLN A 119 -37.37 -34.95 -40.60
CA GLN A 119 -36.93 -35.24 -41.97
C GLN A 119 -36.87 -36.75 -42.26
N ARG A 120 -36.50 -37.57 -41.28
CA ARG A 120 -36.38 -39.03 -41.43
C ARG A 120 -37.70 -39.80 -41.29
N LYS A 121 -38.77 -39.14 -40.86
CA LYS A 121 -40.11 -39.75 -40.64
C LYS A 121 -41.08 -39.46 -41.80
N LYS A 122 -40.59 -38.88 -42.89
CA LYS A 122 -41.32 -38.60 -44.14
C LYS A 122 -40.83 -39.57 -45.22
#